data_AF-A0A928CN74-F1
#
_entry.id   AF-A0A928CN74-F1
#
_cell.length_a   1.000
_cell.length_b   1.000
_cell.length_c   1.000
_cell.angle_alpha   90.00
_cell.angle_beta   90.00
_cell.angle_gamma   90.00
#
_symmetry.space_group_name_H-M   'P 1'
#
loop_
_entity.id
_entity.type
_entity.pdbx_description
1 polymer ?
#
loop_
_entity_poly.entity_id
_entity_poly.type
_entity_poly.pdbx_seq_one_letter_code
_entity_poly.pdbx_strand_id
1 'polypeptide(L)'
;MLMNKLKMFTLVLAAMAVATNLSAKDIYVSLANGKNKNAGTKEAPYKNLWKALSVAQTGDVIHVAEGNYPGRMKCGWFKMENPVSIYGGYSADFAQRDPLKYKTMFQPLNENNDKKSGALGLLHIEFEKNPMKAPKGFDIVIDGLIFDDGFASSYHAVKGKPEGFDTGMWLEGPAKNKADKFPSANRYSIYSATASRGEGNITIRNCTFVNGSNYAVNLNWFKGKVAITNNVFCNNRMISINVTCSNGKEKLDWECAYNTVLFTWSRLNDLADMGFAIRNNTNCNANIHHNIIGLNVMTGFDNTKGNPKQKTTQLDNNIFFLNRESDVQMTVSPSIAKVRVDSFEDLEGVDGIESIEDNVDLKDPAIFKGRINTKYLNAFLSMKYSESTKLDTDKCNALRSVLGLPLQGTITTTCDMYANRYPQEDALKLFGAVTEYGAQMPK
;
A
#
# COMPACT_ATOMS: atom_id res chain seq x y z
N MET A 1 23.20 82.64 18.83
CA MET A 1 24.18 81.62 19.27
C MET A 1 23.39 80.45 19.82
N LEU A 2 23.57 79.26 19.22
CA LEU A 2 23.11 77.93 19.63
C LEU A 2 21.60 77.60 19.74
N MET A 3 21.23 76.63 18.89
CA MET A 3 20.07 75.72 18.92
C MET A 3 19.76 75.09 20.30
N ASN A 4 18.46 74.88 20.59
CA ASN A 4 17.89 73.63 21.13
C ASN A 4 16.35 73.74 21.18
N LYS A 5 15.60 73.08 20.27
CA LYS A 5 15.08 71.70 20.35
C LYS A 5 13.96 71.51 21.38
N LEU A 6 12.70 71.55 20.92
CA LEU A 6 11.71 70.53 21.27
C LEU A 6 10.66 70.43 20.15
N LYS A 7 10.94 69.55 19.17
CA LYS A 7 9.97 69.12 18.17
C LYS A 7 9.23 67.90 18.72
N MET A 8 7.90 68.03 18.73
CA MET A 8 6.91 66.98 18.53
C MET A 8 7.47 65.81 17.70
N PHE A 9 7.45 64.58 18.21
CA PHE A 9 7.47 63.38 17.38
C PHE A 9 6.79 62.23 18.12
N THR A 10 5.54 61.98 17.72
CA THR A 10 4.77 60.77 18.02
C THR A 10 5.44 59.60 17.30
N LEU A 11 5.98 58.64 18.05
CA LEU A 11 6.57 57.43 17.47
C LEU A 11 5.45 56.39 17.25
N VAL A 12 4.89 56.34 16.04
CA VAL A 12 4.08 55.19 15.59
C VAL A 12 5.06 54.17 14.99
N LEU A 13 5.38 53.14 15.77
CA LEU A 13 6.13 51.99 15.27
C LEU A 13 5.16 51.10 14.46
N ALA A 14 5.11 51.29 13.15
CA ALA A 14 4.44 50.36 12.25
C ALA A 14 5.30 49.09 12.13
N ALA A 15 5.00 48.07 12.94
CA ALA A 15 5.51 46.73 12.72
C ALA A 15 4.84 46.17 11.45
N MET A 16 5.49 46.33 10.29
CA MET A 16 5.15 45.56 9.10
C MET A 16 5.47 44.09 9.38
N ALA A 17 4.48 43.34 9.85
CA ALA A 17 4.47 41.90 9.71
C ALA A 17 4.42 41.59 8.21
N VAL A 18 5.58 41.36 7.60
CA VAL A 18 5.64 40.71 6.29
C VAL A 18 5.12 39.29 6.52
N ALA A 19 3.83 39.10 6.28
CA ALA A 19 3.25 37.78 6.14
C ALA A 19 3.89 37.16 4.90
N THR A 20 4.98 36.42 5.08
CA THR A 20 5.50 35.54 4.05
C THR A 20 4.40 34.52 3.80
N ASN A 21 3.65 34.69 2.71
CA ASN A 21 2.87 33.59 2.14
C ASN A 21 3.89 32.49 1.82
N LEU A 22 4.05 31.54 2.72
CA LEU A 22 4.86 30.35 2.47
C LEU A 22 4.12 29.56 1.40
N SER A 23 4.49 29.81 0.14
CA SER A 23 4.16 28.88 -0.93
C SER A 23 4.79 27.54 -0.60
N ALA A 24 4.06 26.46 -0.88
CA ALA A 24 4.62 25.12 -0.98
C ALA A 24 5.89 25.17 -1.84
N LYS A 25 6.95 24.49 -1.39
CA LYS A 25 8.24 24.43 -2.07
C LYS A 25 8.48 23.04 -2.65
N ASP A 26 9.16 23.01 -3.79
CA ASP A 26 9.72 21.79 -4.34
C ASP A 26 11.07 21.47 -3.69
N ILE A 27 11.20 20.25 -3.19
CA ILE A 27 12.40 19.70 -2.56
C ILE A 27 12.88 18.49 -3.37
N TYR A 28 14.14 18.49 -3.76
CA TYR A 28 14.71 17.46 -4.62
C TYR A 28 15.64 16.53 -3.84
N VAL A 29 15.52 15.23 -4.10
CA VAL A 29 16.27 14.18 -3.41
C VAL A 29 16.91 13.23 -4.43
N SER A 30 18.22 13.09 -4.41
CA SER A 30 18.96 12.19 -5.32
C SER A 30 20.11 11.50 -4.58
N LEU A 31 20.15 10.16 -4.61
CA LEU A 31 21.27 9.40 -4.03
C LEU A 31 22.58 9.62 -4.79
N ALA A 32 22.48 9.77 -6.12
CA ALA A 32 23.62 9.95 -7.01
C ALA A 32 24.23 11.34 -6.91
N ASN A 33 23.38 12.39 -6.94
CA ASN A 33 23.83 13.77 -7.10
C ASN A 33 23.69 14.61 -5.82
N GLY A 34 23.03 14.09 -4.78
CA GLY A 34 22.68 14.86 -3.59
C GLY A 34 23.71 14.82 -2.45
N LYS A 35 23.63 15.83 -1.57
CA LYS A 35 24.30 15.87 -0.26
C LYS A 35 23.31 16.39 0.78
N ASN A 36 23.29 15.81 1.98
CA ASN A 36 22.35 16.24 3.04
C ASN A 36 22.60 17.66 3.57
N LYS A 37 23.74 18.27 3.20
CA LYS A 37 24.08 19.67 3.49
C LYS A 37 23.65 20.65 2.39
N ASN A 38 23.13 20.16 1.26
CA ASN A 38 22.69 21.02 0.17
C ASN A 38 21.38 21.76 0.54
N ALA A 39 20.94 22.66 -0.32
CA ALA A 39 19.72 23.44 -0.12
C ALA A 39 18.42 22.66 -0.41
N GLY A 40 18.50 21.52 -1.10
CA GLY A 40 17.31 20.75 -1.52
C GLY A 40 16.70 21.25 -2.83
N THR A 41 17.38 22.11 -3.58
CA THR A 41 16.97 22.53 -4.93
C THR A 41 17.31 21.45 -5.97
N LYS A 42 16.80 21.59 -7.20
CA LYS A 42 17.08 20.65 -8.29
C LYS A 42 18.58 20.53 -8.61
N GLU A 43 19.32 21.64 -8.55
CA GLU A 43 20.76 21.73 -8.81
C GLU A 43 21.59 21.29 -7.60
N ALA A 44 21.04 21.42 -6.39
CA ALA A 44 21.68 21.04 -5.14
C ALA A 44 20.71 20.18 -4.30
N PRO A 45 20.42 18.94 -4.73
CA PRO A 45 19.42 18.11 -4.06
C PRO A 45 19.94 17.55 -2.73
N TYR A 46 19.03 17.21 -1.83
CA TYR A 46 19.37 16.39 -0.67
C TYR A 46 19.77 14.98 -1.10
N LYS A 47 20.62 14.31 -0.32
CA LYS A 47 20.99 12.91 -0.62
C LYS A 47 19.90 11.92 -0.22
N ASN A 48 19.24 12.17 0.90
CA ASN A 48 18.31 11.21 1.51
C ASN A 48 16.94 11.83 1.75
N LEU A 49 15.90 11.02 1.54
CA LEU A 49 14.52 11.41 1.80
C LEU A 49 14.28 11.79 3.26
N TRP A 50 14.88 11.08 4.23
CA TRP A 50 14.74 11.44 5.65
C TRP A 50 15.20 12.86 5.94
N LYS A 51 16.19 13.37 5.19
CA LYS A 51 16.68 14.74 5.37
C LYS A 51 15.67 15.75 4.83
N ALA A 52 15.09 15.48 3.65
CA ALA A 52 14.01 16.28 3.09
C ALA A 52 12.80 16.32 4.04
N LEU A 53 12.34 15.17 4.53
CA LEU A 53 11.24 15.08 5.51
C LEU A 53 11.50 15.86 6.80
N SER A 54 12.76 15.94 7.25
CA SER A 54 13.11 16.69 8.47
C SER A 54 13.08 18.22 8.33
N VAL A 55 13.03 18.74 7.10
CA VAL A 55 13.02 20.19 6.82
C VAL A 55 11.75 20.65 6.12
N ALA A 56 11.03 19.73 5.49
CA ALA A 56 9.82 20.01 4.74
C ALA A 56 8.68 20.46 5.67
N GLN A 57 7.88 21.38 5.18
CA GLN A 57 6.73 21.96 5.86
C GLN A 57 5.43 21.49 5.19
N THR A 58 4.30 21.64 5.88
CA THR A 58 2.99 21.28 5.35
C THR A 58 2.77 21.88 3.95
N GLY A 59 2.45 21.03 2.98
CA GLY A 59 2.18 21.41 1.60
C GLY A 59 3.38 21.30 0.65
N ASP A 60 4.62 21.13 1.15
CA ASP A 60 5.79 20.95 0.29
C ASP A 60 5.69 19.68 -0.57
N VAL A 61 6.38 19.71 -1.71
CA VAL A 61 6.46 18.61 -2.68
C VAL A 61 7.88 18.08 -2.74
N ILE A 62 8.06 16.78 -2.51
CA ILE A 62 9.37 16.14 -2.54
C ILE A 62 9.50 15.30 -3.83
N HIS A 63 10.39 15.70 -4.73
CA HIS A 63 10.76 14.96 -5.93
C HIS A 63 11.93 14.04 -5.63
N VAL A 64 11.74 12.73 -5.84
CA VAL A 64 12.72 11.71 -5.48
C VAL A 64 13.19 11.01 -6.75
N ALA A 65 14.51 11.07 -6.98
CA ALA A 65 15.15 10.37 -8.07
C ALA A 65 15.16 8.85 -7.86
N GLU A 66 15.55 8.13 -8.89
CA GLU A 66 15.77 6.68 -8.86
C GLU A 66 16.79 6.27 -7.80
N GLY A 67 16.58 5.09 -7.23
CA GLY A 67 17.46 4.46 -6.25
C GLY A 67 16.72 3.87 -5.05
N ASN A 68 17.45 3.11 -4.23
CA ASN A 68 16.93 2.48 -3.01
C ASN A 68 17.30 3.30 -1.77
N TYR A 69 16.31 3.90 -1.12
CA TYR A 69 16.50 4.83 0.00
C TYR A 69 16.42 4.09 1.35
N PRO A 70 17.46 4.12 2.19
CA PRO A 70 17.58 3.22 3.33
C PRO A 70 17.00 3.75 4.66
N GLY A 71 16.39 4.94 4.67
CA GLY A 71 16.01 5.61 5.93
C GLY A 71 17.20 6.21 6.69
N ARG A 72 16.93 6.86 7.83
CA ARG A 72 17.97 7.49 8.66
C ARG A 72 18.82 6.41 9.32
N MET A 73 20.15 6.50 9.23
CA MET A 73 21.07 5.48 9.76
C MET A 73 20.80 4.06 9.23
N LYS A 74 20.21 3.93 8.04
CA LYS A 74 19.81 2.64 7.44
C LYS A 74 18.81 1.84 8.28
N CYS A 75 17.87 2.51 8.96
CA CYS A 75 16.82 1.86 9.74
C CYS A 75 15.72 1.22 8.87
N GLY A 76 15.72 1.45 7.55
CA GLY A 76 14.77 0.84 6.63
C GLY A 76 13.37 1.44 6.63
N TRP A 77 13.15 2.59 7.30
CA TRP A 77 11.85 3.28 7.32
C TRP A 77 11.99 4.81 7.41
N PHE A 78 10.90 5.52 7.16
CA PHE A 78 10.79 6.97 7.13
C PHE A 78 9.64 7.46 8.01
N LYS A 79 9.87 8.52 8.80
CA LYS A 79 8.81 9.22 9.53
C LYS A 79 8.39 10.47 8.76
N MET A 80 7.09 10.62 8.51
CA MET A 80 6.49 11.83 7.97
C MET A 80 5.64 12.49 9.06
N GLU A 81 6.14 13.59 9.60
CA GLU A 81 5.48 14.36 10.68
C GLU A 81 4.76 15.60 10.16
N ASN A 82 5.15 16.09 8.98
CA ASN A 82 4.47 17.17 8.26
C ASN A 82 3.80 16.60 6.99
N PRO A 83 2.56 17.00 6.67
CA PRO A 83 1.88 16.62 5.44
C PRO A 83 2.62 17.15 4.20
N VAL A 84 3.29 16.25 3.46
CA VAL A 84 4.04 16.60 2.25
C VAL A 84 3.76 15.58 1.16
N SER A 85 3.79 16.02 -0.08
CA SER A 85 3.69 15.12 -1.22
C SER A 85 5.05 14.51 -1.57
N ILE A 86 5.08 13.26 -2.01
CA ILE A 86 6.29 12.55 -2.40
C ILE A 86 6.07 11.94 -3.78
N TYR A 87 6.83 12.41 -4.76
CA TYR A 87 6.81 11.92 -6.14
C TYR A 87 8.13 11.20 -6.44
N GLY A 88 8.08 9.89 -6.56
CA GLY A 88 9.16 9.08 -7.12
C GLY A 88 9.12 9.04 -8.65
N GLY A 89 10.05 8.28 -9.23
CA GLY A 89 10.08 8.04 -10.67
C GLY A 89 10.95 9.01 -11.45
N TYR A 90 11.82 9.80 -10.83
CA TYR A 90 12.67 10.76 -11.55
C TYR A 90 14.02 10.16 -11.94
N SER A 91 14.52 10.50 -13.14
CA SER A 91 15.93 10.28 -13.47
C SER A 91 16.86 10.98 -12.48
N ALA A 92 18.10 10.53 -12.35
CA ALA A 92 19.07 11.09 -11.39
C ALA A 92 19.27 12.63 -11.47
N ASP A 93 19.03 13.23 -12.64
CA ASP A 93 19.10 14.66 -12.94
C ASP A 93 17.72 15.37 -12.95
N PHE A 94 16.64 14.64 -12.68
CA PHE A 94 15.25 15.10 -12.73
C PHE A 94 14.81 15.68 -14.10
N ALA A 95 15.46 15.26 -15.19
CA ALA A 95 15.08 15.65 -16.56
C ALA A 95 13.87 14.86 -17.07
N GLN A 96 13.69 13.62 -16.60
CA GLN A 96 12.59 12.74 -16.98
C GLN A 96 11.89 12.20 -15.74
N ARG A 97 10.60 11.89 -15.89
CA ARG A 97 9.82 11.16 -14.89
C ARG A 97 9.10 10.00 -15.55
N ASP A 98 9.36 8.80 -15.06
CA ASP A 98 8.69 7.55 -15.42
C ASP A 98 8.87 6.59 -14.24
N PRO A 99 7.82 6.36 -13.42
CA PRO A 99 7.89 5.49 -12.25
C PRO A 99 8.28 4.04 -12.54
N LEU A 100 8.07 3.53 -13.77
CA LEU A 100 8.43 2.16 -14.14
C LEU A 100 9.87 2.04 -14.62
N LYS A 101 10.43 3.13 -15.16
CA LYS A 101 11.83 3.20 -15.62
C LYS A 101 12.79 3.65 -14.52
N TYR A 102 12.49 4.77 -13.85
CA TYR A 102 13.37 5.43 -12.88
C TYR A 102 12.96 5.11 -11.44
N LYS A 103 13.19 3.86 -11.04
CA LYS A 103 12.60 3.26 -9.84
C LYS A 103 13.07 3.94 -8.54
N THR A 104 12.14 4.57 -7.83
CA THR A 104 12.34 5.02 -6.45
C THR A 104 11.86 3.95 -5.48
N MET A 105 12.79 3.30 -4.78
CA MET A 105 12.51 2.12 -3.97
C MET A 105 12.74 2.36 -2.49
N PHE A 106 11.84 1.82 -1.66
CA PHE A 106 12.02 1.56 -0.24
C PHE A 106 12.09 0.04 -0.07
N GLN A 107 13.31 -0.48 -0.22
CA GLN A 107 13.60 -1.92 -0.22
C GLN A 107 14.71 -2.23 0.79
N PRO A 108 14.39 -2.28 2.09
CA PRO A 108 15.37 -2.61 3.12
C PRO A 108 15.87 -4.06 3.01
N LEU A 109 17.04 -4.30 3.58
CA LEU A 109 17.65 -5.62 3.76
C LEU A 109 17.36 -6.16 5.16
N ASN A 110 17.54 -7.47 5.35
CA ASN A 110 17.30 -8.11 6.64
C ASN A 110 18.11 -7.44 7.77
N GLU A 111 19.36 -7.05 7.50
CA GLU A 111 20.22 -6.35 8.46
C GLU A 111 19.71 -4.98 8.93
N ASN A 112 18.75 -4.39 8.21
CA ASN A 112 18.13 -3.12 8.56
C ASN A 112 16.94 -3.26 9.52
N ASN A 113 16.44 -4.49 9.74
CA ASN A 113 15.33 -4.71 10.67
C ASN A 113 15.73 -4.33 12.10
N ASP A 114 14.82 -3.69 12.81
CA ASP A 114 15.01 -3.37 14.21
C ASP A 114 14.83 -4.60 15.10
N LYS A 115 15.48 -4.58 16.28
CA LYS A 115 15.35 -5.65 17.28
C LYS A 115 14.00 -5.65 18.00
N LYS A 116 13.31 -4.50 17.96
CA LYS A 116 12.00 -4.31 18.57
C LYS A 116 11.02 -4.20 17.43
N SER A 117 10.33 -5.29 17.13
CA SER A 117 9.26 -5.40 16.13
C SER A 117 8.10 -4.45 16.46
N GLY A 118 8.32 -3.15 16.30
CA GLY A 118 7.30 -2.13 16.38
C GLY A 118 6.49 -2.14 15.09
N ALA A 119 5.18 -1.97 15.20
CA ALA A 119 4.25 -1.87 14.09
C ALA A 119 4.39 -0.53 13.35
N LEU A 120 5.60 -0.24 12.83
CA LEU A 120 5.91 0.92 12.01
C LEU A 120 5.54 0.66 10.55
N GLY A 121 5.43 1.72 9.75
CA GLY A 121 5.44 1.62 8.29
C GLY A 121 6.83 1.85 7.70
N LEU A 122 7.12 1.30 6.51
CA LEU A 122 8.26 1.76 5.69
C LEU A 122 8.14 3.28 5.46
N LEU A 123 6.93 3.75 5.16
CA LEU A 123 6.52 5.13 5.35
C LEU A 123 5.53 5.21 6.51
N HIS A 124 6.00 5.75 7.63
CA HIS A 124 5.23 5.94 8.85
C HIS A 124 4.74 7.40 8.94
N ILE A 125 3.43 7.58 8.81
CA ILE A 125 2.75 8.87 8.85
C ILE A 125 2.23 9.08 10.27
N GLU A 126 2.74 10.11 10.94
CA GLU A 126 2.36 10.43 12.32
C GLU A 126 2.34 11.94 12.51
N PHE A 127 1.15 12.51 12.46
CA PHE A 127 0.94 13.93 12.69
C PHE A 127 0.71 14.22 14.17
N GLU A 128 0.71 15.51 14.50
CA GLU A 128 0.43 15.98 15.85
C GLU A 128 -0.91 15.41 16.37
N LYS A 129 -0.87 14.90 17.61
CA LYS A 129 -1.97 14.21 18.28
C LYS A 129 -2.93 15.15 18.98
N ASN A 130 -2.52 16.40 19.21
CA ASN A 130 -3.39 17.45 19.73
C ASN A 130 -4.17 18.10 18.57
N PRO A 131 -5.51 17.98 18.51
CA PRO A 131 -6.32 18.54 17.43
C PRO A 131 -6.14 20.06 17.21
N MET A 132 -5.74 20.82 18.25
CA MET A 132 -5.50 22.26 18.13
C MET A 132 -4.19 22.61 17.42
N LYS A 133 -3.25 21.67 17.37
CA LYS A 133 -1.92 21.85 16.76
C LYS A 133 -1.72 20.98 15.52
N ALA A 134 -2.63 20.05 15.27
CA ALA A 134 -2.60 19.19 14.11
C ALA A 134 -2.74 20.00 12.81
N PRO A 135 -2.03 19.60 11.74
CA PRO A 135 -2.11 20.28 10.47
C PRO A 135 -3.52 20.11 9.86
N LYS A 136 -4.01 21.15 9.19
CA LYS A 136 -5.35 21.19 8.59
C LYS A 136 -5.29 21.69 7.15
N GLY A 137 -6.28 21.30 6.35
CA GLY A 137 -6.47 21.80 4.99
C GLY A 137 -5.36 21.39 4.02
N PHE A 138 -4.61 20.33 4.34
CA PHE A 138 -3.54 19.84 3.48
C PHE A 138 -4.07 18.86 2.43
N ASP A 139 -3.30 18.70 1.35
CA ASP A 139 -3.50 17.67 0.34
C ASP A 139 -2.15 16.98 0.07
N ILE A 140 -2.10 15.66 0.26
CA ILE A 140 -0.88 14.85 0.11
C ILE A 140 -1.04 13.95 -1.10
N VAL A 141 0.02 13.86 -1.90
CA VAL A 141 0.13 12.86 -2.96
C VAL A 141 1.38 12.00 -2.73
N ILE A 142 1.20 10.69 -2.67
CA ILE A 142 2.26 9.68 -2.67
C ILE A 142 2.22 8.98 -4.03
N ASP A 143 3.21 9.22 -4.89
CA ASP A 143 3.15 8.87 -6.31
C ASP A 143 4.44 8.22 -6.81
N GLY A 144 4.34 7.04 -7.42
CA GLY A 144 5.45 6.42 -8.15
C GLY A 144 6.54 5.83 -7.26
N LEU A 145 6.18 5.31 -6.09
CA LEU A 145 7.11 4.65 -5.16
C LEU A 145 6.96 3.13 -5.18
N ILE A 146 8.06 2.42 -4.94
CA ILE A 146 8.08 0.97 -4.80
C ILE A 146 8.41 0.61 -3.35
N PHE A 147 7.49 -0.09 -2.69
CA PHE A 147 7.65 -0.63 -1.35
C PHE A 147 7.88 -2.15 -1.45
N ASP A 148 9.02 -2.63 -0.97
CA ASP A 148 9.39 -4.04 -1.10
C ASP A 148 10.13 -4.57 0.14
N ASP A 149 9.46 -5.39 0.93
CA ASP A 149 10.01 -6.02 2.13
C ASP A 149 10.67 -7.39 1.87
N GLY A 150 10.75 -7.80 0.60
CA GLY A 150 11.20 -9.13 0.22
C GLY A 150 12.63 -9.44 0.67
N PHE A 151 13.55 -8.47 0.65
CA PHE A 151 14.93 -8.69 1.14
C PHE A 151 15.10 -8.46 2.63
N ALA A 152 14.11 -7.87 3.29
CA ALA A 152 14.10 -7.71 4.73
C ALA A 152 13.53 -8.92 5.46
N SER A 153 12.66 -9.66 4.79
CA SER A 153 12.04 -10.86 5.32
C SER A 153 13.03 -12.01 5.47
N SER A 154 12.79 -12.86 6.46
CA SER A 154 13.50 -14.11 6.65
C SER A 154 12.65 -15.27 6.13
N TYR A 155 13.28 -16.15 5.35
CA TYR A 155 12.60 -17.28 4.71
C TYR A 155 13.21 -18.60 5.13
N HIS A 156 12.38 -19.63 5.23
CA HIS A 156 12.85 -20.96 5.54
C HIS A 156 13.81 -21.46 4.43
N ALA A 157 14.90 -22.14 4.81
CA ALA A 157 15.90 -22.61 3.86
C ALA A 157 15.37 -23.68 2.87
N VAL A 158 14.53 -24.59 3.38
CA VAL A 158 14.03 -25.76 2.62
C VAL A 158 12.49 -25.89 2.57
N LYS A 159 11.80 -25.86 3.71
CA LYS A 159 10.33 -26.00 3.79
C LYS A 159 9.58 -24.92 3.01
N GLY A 160 8.49 -25.33 2.36
CA GLY A 160 7.63 -24.44 1.57
C GLY A 160 8.40 -23.73 0.45
N LYS A 161 9.41 -24.38 -0.14
CA LYS A 161 10.20 -23.89 -1.25
C LYS A 161 9.81 -24.64 -2.52
N PRO A 162 8.89 -24.11 -3.35
CA PRO A 162 8.59 -24.73 -4.63
C PRO A 162 9.83 -24.76 -5.53
N GLU A 163 9.84 -25.69 -6.49
CA GLU A 163 10.94 -25.82 -7.44
C GLU A 163 11.17 -24.51 -8.22
N GLY A 164 12.44 -24.09 -8.33
CA GLY A 164 12.83 -22.89 -9.06
C GLY A 164 12.60 -21.56 -8.31
N PHE A 165 12.14 -21.60 -7.06
CA PHE A 165 12.11 -20.41 -6.20
C PHE A 165 13.47 -20.16 -5.54
N ASP A 166 13.76 -18.89 -5.26
CA ASP A 166 14.94 -18.47 -4.50
C ASP A 166 14.74 -18.65 -2.99
N THR A 167 13.53 -18.40 -2.48
CA THR A 167 13.18 -18.51 -1.06
C THR A 167 12.28 -19.72 -0.76
N GLY A 168 12.40 -20.29 0.43
CA GLY A 168 11.31 -21.08 1.01
C GLY A 168 10.20 -20.19 1.57
N MET A 169 9.33 -20.78 2.40
CA MET A 169 8.20 -20.04 2.98
C MET A 169 8.68 -18.91 3.90
N TRP A 170 7.92 -17.82 3.94
CA TRP A 170 8.15 -16.71 4.85
C TRP A 170 8.03 -17.16 6.31
N LEU A 171 8.86 -16.61 7.19
CA LEU A 171 8.92 -16.98 8.62
C LEU A 171 8.42 -15.86 9.54
N GLU A 172 7.46 -16.17 10.40
CA GLU A 172 6.96 -15.28 11.45
C GLU A 172 7.96 -15.19 12.61
N GLY A 173 8.18 -13.97 13.10
CA GLY A 173 8.98 -13.76 14.29
C GLY A 173 8.39 -14.54 15.50
N PRO A 174 9.23 -15.12 16.37
CA PRO A 174 10.68 -15.00 16.45
C PRO A 174 11.46 -15.97 15.54
N ALA A 175 10.78 -16.80 14.73
CA ALA A 175 11.47 -17.72 13.83
C ALA A 175 12.21 -16.96 12.71
N LYS A 176 13.36 -17.50 12.32
CA LYS A 176 14.18 -16.97 11.24
C LYS A 176 15.08 -18.04 10.66
N ASN A 177 15.54 -17.83 9.43
CA ASN A 177 16.65 -18.58 8.87
C ASN A 177 17.89 -18.38 9.74
N LYS A 178 18.69 -19.44 9.91
CA LYS A 178 19.96 -19.35 10.64
C LYS A 178 20.94 -18.38 9.98
N ALA A 179 20.87 -18.22 8.67
CA ALA A 179 21.71 -17.29 7.91
C ALA A 179 21.33 -15.81 8.09
N ASP A 180 20.08 -15.52 8.47
CA ASP A 180 19.59 -14.15 8.61
C ASP A 180 19.95 -13.58 9.98
N LYS A 181 20.25 -12.28 10.04
CA LYS A 181 20.61 -11.61 11.30
C LYS A 181 19.39 -11.40 12.18
N PHE A 182 18.27 -11.00 11.58
CA PHE A 182 17.03 -10.67 12.26
C PHE A 182 15.87 -11.52 11.74
N PRO A 183 14.83 -11.76 12.55
CA PRO A 183 13.55 -12.23 12.03
C PRO A 183 13.00 -11.30 10.96
N SER A 184 12.00 -11.79 10.22
CA SER A 184 11.21 -10.94 9.34
C SER A 184 10.63 -9.77 10.14
N ALA A 185 10.70 -8.57 9.57
CA ALA A 185 10.00 -7.44 10.16
C ALA A 185 8.49 -7.69 10.15
N ASN A 186 7.78 -7.17 11.14
CA ASN A 186 6.32 -7.18 11.15
C ASN A 186 5.84 -5.74 10.96
N ARG A 187 6.02 -5.19 9.76
CA ARG A 187 5.82 -3.76 9.47
C ARG A 187 4.92 -3.54 8.27
N TYR A 188 4.23 -2.41 8.29
CA TYR A 188 3.39 -1.97 7.18
C TYR A 188 4.25 -1.41 6.04
N SER A 189 3.74 -1.34 4.81
CA SER A 189 4.40 -0.51 3.78
C SER A 189 4.11 0.97 4.02
N ILE A 190 2.84 1.34 4.14
CA ILE A 190 2.39 2.67 4.58
C ILE A 190 1.50 2.49 5.82
N TYR A 191 1.81 3.24 6.87
CA TYR A 191 1.02 3.26 8.09
C TYR A 191 0.71 4.69 8.52
N SER A 192 -0.57 5.00 8.71
CA SER A 192 -1.00 6.21 9.44
C SER A 192 -1.31 5.86 10.88
N ALA A 193 -0.63 6.52 11.82
CA ALA A 193 -0.84 6.30 13.24
C ALA A 193 -2.24 6.71 13.70
N THR A 194 -2.91 5.84 14.47
CA THR A 194 -4.26 6.08 15.02
C THR A 194 -4.35 7.34 15.89
N ALA A 195 -3.25 7.75 16.50
CA ALA A 195 -3.18 8.95 17.34
C ALA A 195 -3.09 10.26 16.53
N SER A 196 -2.82 10.21 15.22
CA SER A 196 -2.77 11.38 14.36
C SER A 196 -4.11 12.12 14.33
N ARG A 197 -4.09 13.46 14.34
CA ARG A 197 -5.30 14.30 14.28
C ARG A 197 -5.31 15.26 13.09
N GLY A 198 -4.50 15.00 12.06
CA GLY A 198 -4.48 15.82 10.86
C GLY A 198 -5.81 15.82 10.11
N GLU A 199 -6.20 16.97 9.56
CA GLU A 199 -7.41 17.14 8.76
C GLU A 199 -7.03 17.51 7.32
N GLY A 200 -7.13 16.57 6.39
CA GLY A 200 -6.71 16.80 5.01
C GLY A 200 -6.81 15.56 4.14
N ASN A 201 -6.50 15.73 2.85
CA ASN A 201 -6.63 14.66 1.87
C ASN A 201 -5.32 13.88 1.72
N ILE A 202 -5.43 12.62 1.31
CA ILE A 202 -4.29 11.82 0.87
C ILE A 202 -4.66 11.02 -0.38
N THR A 203 -3.83 11.12 -1.40
CA THR A 203 -3.86 10.29 -2.61
C THR A 203 -2.62 9.40 -2.65
N ILE A 204 -2.80 8.10 -2.80
CA ILE A 204 -1.72 7.12 -3.03
C ILE A 204 -1.93 6.55 -4.42
N ARG A 205 -0.99 6.81 -5.34
CA ARG A 205 -1.13 6.36 -6.73
C ARG A 205 0.16 5.96 -7.41
N ASN A 206 0.05 5.18 -8.49
CA ASN A 206 1.19 4.70 -9.28
C ASN A 206 2.26 3.97 -8.44
N CYS A 207 1.90 3.49 -7.24
CA CYS A 207 2.83 2.82 -6.34
C CYS A 207 2.78 1.31 -6.55
N THR A 208 3.89 0.66 -6.22
CA THR A 208 3.97 -0.80 -6.17
C THR A 208 4.23 -1.25 -4.74
N PHE A 209 3.37 -2.11 -4.23
CA PHE A 209 3.50 -2.74 -2.92
C PHE A 209 3.71 -4.22 -3.12
N VAL A 210 4.94 -4.70 -2.87
CA VAL A 210 5.32 -6.08 -3.12
C VAL A 210 6.00 -6.70 -1.91
N ASN A 211 5.75 -8.00 -1.67
CA ASN A 211 6.39 -8.75 -0.58
C ASN A 211 6.16 -8.14 0.81
N GLY A 212 5.04 -7.43 1.03
CA GLY A 212 4.72 -6.77 2.29
C GLY A 212 4.66 -7.75 3.45
N SER A 213 5.37 -7.43 4.54
CA SER A 213 5.49 -8.31 5.71
C SER A 213 4.30 -8.22 6.68
N ASN A 214 3.53 -7.14 6.62
CA ASN A 214 2.24 -6.91 7.27
C ASN A 214 1.31 -6.25 6.23
N TYR A 215 0.32 -5.45 6.64
CA TYR A 215 -0.59 -4.81 5.70
C TYR A 215 0.21 -3.88 4.79
N ALA A 216 -0.08 -3.87 3.49
CA ALA A 216 0.62 -2.95 2.60
C ALA A 216 0.24 -1.50 2.93
N VAL A 217 -1.04 -1.14 2.81
CA VAL A 217 -1.54 0.19 3.21
C VAL A 217 -2.50 0.05 4.38
N ASN A 218 -2.13 0.64 5.52
CA ASN A 218 -3.00 0.76 6.69
C ASN A 218 -3.18 2.23 7.10
N LEU A 219 -4.28 2.84 6.68
CA LEU A 219 -4.60 4.23 7.01
C LEU A 219 -5.64 4.31 8.13
N ASN A 220 -5.20 4.77 9.30
CA ASN A 220 -6.09 5.27 10.35
C ASN A 220 -6.25 6.79 10.18
N TRP A 221 -7.12 7.21 9.26
CA TRP A 221 -7.23 8.61 8.85
C TRP A 221 -8.25 9.37 9.69
N PHE A 222 -7.91 10.58 10.14
CA PHE A 222 -8.75 11.29 11.09
C PHE A 222 -9.88 12.08 10.43
N LYS A 223 -9.58 12.85 9.37
CA LYS A 223 -10.57 13.63 8.63
C LYS A 223 -10.04 14.03 7.27
N GLY A 224 -10.92 14.17 6.28
CA GLY A 224 -10.62 14.53 4.91
C GLY A 224 -11.09 13.45 3.95
N LYS A 225 -10.42 13.31 2.80
CA LYS A 225 -10.68 12.24 1.83
C LYS A 225 -9.44 11.39 1.61
N VAL A 226 -9.66 10.11 1.31
CA VAL A 226 -8.60 9.17 0.95
C VAL A 226 -8.84 8.67 -0.48
N ALA A 227 -7.82 8.71 -1.34
CA ALA A 227 -7.85 8.06 -2.64
C ALA A 227 -6.66 7.09 -2.74
N ILE A 228 -6.93 5.82 -3.02
CA ILE A 228 -5.90 4.81 -3.28
C ILE A 228 -6.17 4.31 -4.70
N THR A 229 -5.45 4.87 -5.67
CA THR A 229 -5.78 4.68 -7.08
C THR A 229 -4.59 4.28 -7.93
N ASN A 230 -4.79 3.47 -8.96
CA ASN A 230 -3.72 3.13 -9.91
C ASN A 230 -2.47 2.49 -9.28
N ASN A 231 -2.63 1.55 -8.35
CA ASN A 231 -1.50 0.88 -7.69
C ASN A 231 -1.47 -0.62 -7.95
N VAL A 232 -0.28 -1.20 -7.86
CA VAL A 232 -0.08 -2.65 -7.86
C VAL A 232 0.19 -3.13 -6.43
N PHE A 233 -0.58 -4.11 -5.98
CA PHE A 233 -0.37 -4.85 -4.74
C PHE A 233 -0.15 -6.31 -5.08
N CYS A 234 1.04 -6.85 -4.79
CA CYS A 234 1.39 -8.21 -5.17
C CYS A 234 2.14 -8.90 -4.01
N ASN A 235 1.69 -10.09 -3.61
CA ASN A 235 2.39 -10.88 -2.59
C ASN A 235 2.53 -10.14 -1.23
N ASN A 236 1.46 -9.52 -0.75
CA ASN A 236 1.44 -8.85 0.56
C ASN A 236 0.79 -9.75 1.61
N ARG A 237 1.21 -9.64 2.88
CA ARG A 237 0.60 -10.40 3.98
C ARG A 237 -0.56 -9.65 4.62
N MET A 238 -1.45 -10.43 5.20
CA MET A 238 -2.66 -10.04 5.93
C MET A 238 -3.67 -9.23 5.12
N ILE A 239 -3.39 -7.97 4.77
CA ILE A 239 -4.32 -7.11 4.01
C ILE A 239 -3.55 -6.19 3.07
N SER A 240 -3.94 -6.13 1.80
CA SER A 240 -3.29 -5.19 0.88
C SER A 240 -3.72 -3.74 1.15
N ILE A 241 -5.03 -3.47 1.28
CA ILE A 241 -5.56 -2.13 1.54
C ILE A 241 -6.53 -2.15 2.73
N ASN A 242 -6.25 -1.38 3.79
CA ASN A 242 -7.16 -1.11 4.89
C ASN A 242 -7.27 0.40 5.17
N VAL A 243 -8.51 0.91 5.15
CA VAL A 243 -8.82 2.29 5.52
C VAL A 243 -9.84 2.32 6.64
N THR A 244 -9.51 3.05 7.72
CA THR A 244 -10.33 3.25 8.90
C THR A 244 -10.42 4.73 9.21
N CYS A 245 -11.61 5.24 9.52
CA CYS A 245 -11.74 6.56 10.12
C CYS A 245 -11.38 6.47 11.61
N SER A 246 -10.28 7.13 12.00
CA SER A 246 -9.85 7.19 13.41
C SER A 246 -10.62 8.22 14.22
N ASN A 247 -11.48 9.01 13.56
CA ASN A 247 -12.41 9.93 14.21
C ASN A 247 -13.72 9.20 14.53
N GLY A 248 -14.01 9.05 15.83
CA GLY A 248 -15.21 8.35 16.30
C GLY A 248 -16.53 9.11 16.08
N LYS A 249 -16.51 10.31 15.50
CA LYS A 249 -17.69 11.18 15.33
C LYS A 249 -18.02 11.53 13.89
N GLU A 250 -17.09 11.32 12.97
CA GLU A 250 -17.26 11.65 11.56
C GLU A 250 -17.06 10.40 10.71
N LYS A 251 -17.57 10.43 9.48
CA LYS A 251 -17.28 9.41 8.48
C LYS A 251 -16.17 9.90 7.55
N LEU A 252 -15.40 8.96 7.03
CA LEU A 252 -14.34 9.20 6.07
C LEU A 252 -14.77 8.71 4.69
N ASP A 253 -14.82 9.60 3.71
CA ASP A 253 -15.02 9.20 2.32
C ASP A 253 -13.69 8.70 1.75
N TRP A 254 -13.70 7.54 1.10
CA TRP A 254 -12.53 7.04 0.40
C TRP A 254 -12.84 6.32 -0.91
N GLU A 255 -11.91 6.47 -1.85
CA GLU A 255 -11.95 5.86 -3.17
C GLU A 255 -10.84 4.79 -3.28
N CYS A 256 -11.21 3.64 -3.81
CA CYS A 256 -10.30 2.57 -4.19
C CYS A 256 -10.54 2.22 -5.65
N ALA A 257 -9.69 2.73 -6.55
CA ALA A 257 -9.95 2.60 -7.97
C ALA A 257 -8.74 2.21 -8.82
N TYR A 258 -8.95 1.41 -9.86
CA TYR A 258 -7.88 1.03 -10.79
C TYR A 258 -6.68 0.40 -10.08
N ASN A 259 -6.88 -0.39 -9.02
CA ASN A 259 -5.79 -1.13 -8.38
C ASN A 259 -5.77 -2.59 -8.85
N THR A 260 -4.58 -3.16 -9.03
CA THR A 260 -4.40 -4.60 -9.24
C THR A 260 -3.90 -5.23 -7.94
N VAL A 261 -4.71 -6.09 -7.32
CA VAL A 261 -4.41 -6.74 -6.03
C VAL A 261 -4.38 -8.26 -6.19
N LEU A 262 -3.16 -8.82 -6.17
CA LEU A 262 -2.91 -10.25 -6.35
C LEU A 262 -2.09 -10.86 -5.21
N PHE A 263 -2.35 -12.12 -4.89
CA PHE A 263 -1.56 -12.91 -3.95
C PHE A 263 -1.49 -12.30 -2.53
N THR A 264 -2.60 -11.83 -1.98
CA THR A 264 -2.63 -11.48 -0.55
C THR A 264 -2.64 -12.76 0.30
N TRP A 265 -1.70 -12.86 1.23
CA TRP A 265 -1.48 -14.00 2.13
C TRP A 265 -2.07 -13.78 3.51
N SER A 266 -2.31 -14.86 4.23
CA SER A 266 -2.79 -14.87 5.61
C SER A 266 -1.76 -14.35 6.60
N ARG A 267 -2.19 -14.18 7.86
CA ARG A 267 -1.27 -13.86 8.95
C ARG A 267 -0.31 -15.01 9.21
N LEU A 268 -0.73 -16.26 9.18
CA LEU A 268 0.16 -17.37 9.47
C LEU A 268 0.15 -18.37 8.30
N ASN A 269 1.17 -19.22 8.23
CA ASN A 269 1.27 -20.25 7.21
C ASN A 269 0.22 -21.37 7.37
N ASP A 270 -0.57 -21.30 8.43
CA ASP A 270 -1.79 -22.07 8.63
C ASP A 270 -2.97 -21.52 7.83
N LEU A 271 -2.85 -20.43 7.07
CA LEU A 271 -3.91 -19.83 6.25
C LEU A 271 -5.28 -19.61 6.94
N ALA A 272 -5.33 -19.55 8.26
CA ALA A 272 -6.59 -19.60 9.02
C ALA A 272 -7.24 -18.22 9.21
N ASP A 273 -6.45 -17.15 9.20
CA ASP A 273 -6.96 -15.79 9.32
C ASP A 273 -6.18 -14.74 8.51
N MET A 274 -6.89 -13.66 8.17
CA MET A 274 -6.41 -12.62 7.26
C MET A 274 -6.03 -13.17 5.86
N GLY A 275 -5.73 -12.28 4.93
CA GLY A 275 -5.53 -12.63 3.52
C GLY A 275 -6.53 -11.93 2.61
N PHE A 276 -6.93 -10.71 2.99
CA PHE A 276 -7.95 -9.92 2.31
C PHE A 276 -7.31 -8.92 1.37
N ALA A 277 -7.79 -8.79 0.14
CA ALA A 277 -7.25 -7.76 -0.75
C ALA A 277 -7.59 -6.36 -0.23
N ILE A 278 -8.88 -6.07 -0.03
CA ILE A 278 -9.37 -4.74 0.34
C ILE A 278 -10.28 -4.86 1.56
N ARG A 279 -10.12 -3.97 2.55
CA ARG A 279 -11.02 -3.85 3.71
C ARG A 279 -11.59 -2.44 3.84
N ASN A 280 -12.91 -2.34 3.84
CA ASN A 280 -13.62 -1.15 4.29
C ASN A 280 -13.90 -1.27 5.79
N ASN A 281 -13.28 -0.41 6.59
CA ASN A 281 -13.31 -0.50 8.04
C ASN A 281 -14.27 0.53 8.67
N THR A 282 -14.13 0.73 9.97
CA THR A 282 -15.04 1.51 10.80
C THR A 282 -15.18 2.96 10.32
N ASN A 283 -16.43 3.43 10.24
CA ASN A 283 -16.81 4.81 9.92
C ASN A 283 -16.29 5.32 8.57
N CYS A 284 -16.29 4.48 7.54
CA CYS A 284 -15.87 4.85 6.19
C CYS A 284 -17.04 4.76 5.20
N ASN A 285 -17.14 5.70 4.26
CA ASN A 285 -17.96 5.57 3.05
C ASN A 285 -17.00 5.24 1.90
N ALA A 286 -17.15 4.08 1.29
CA ALA A 286 -16.21 3.58 0.28
C ALA A 286 -16.83 3.62 -1.11
N ASN A 287 -16.08 4.12 -2.09
CA ASN A 287 -16.32 3.90 -3.51
C ASN A 287 -15.20 3.02 -4.07
N ILE A 288 -15.52 1.78 -4.43
CA ILE A 288 -14.55 0.74 -4.81
C ILE A 288 -14.88 0.26 -6.22
N HIS A 289 -14.08 0.68 -7.20
CA HIS A 289 -14.41 0.42 -8.60
C HIS A 289 -13.23 0.23 -9.53
N HIS A 290 -13.45 -0.46 -10.64
CA HIS A 290 -12.45 -0.68 -11.70
C HIS A 290 -11.17 -1.35 -11.20
N ASN A 291 -11.25 -2.13 -10.10
CA ASN A 291 -10.11 -2.88 -9.58
C ASN A 291 -10.03 -4.28 -10.19
N ILE A 292 -8.84 -4.87 -10.14
CA ILE A 292 -8.62 -6.31 -10.37
C ILE A 292 -8.26 -6.94 -9.04
N ILE A 293 -9.09 -7.88 -8.56
CA ILE A 293 -8.97 -8.47 -7.23
C ILE A 293 -9.00 -9.98 -7.35
N GLY A 294 -7.84 -10.62 -7.25
CA GLY A 294 -7.78 -12.06 -7.42
C GLY A 294 -6.61 -12.75 -6.78
N LEU A 295 -6.65 -14.08 -6.80
CA LEU A 295 -5.57 -14.94 -6.28
C LEU A 295 -5.20 -14.63 -4.82
N ASN A 296 -6.17 -14.21 -3.99
CA ASN A 296 -5.97 -13.98 -2.57
C ASN A 296 -6.28 -15.25 -1.77
N VAL A 297 -5.58 -15.52 -0.65
CA VAL A 297 -5.77 -16.77 0.10
C VAL A 297 -7.05 -16.79 0.95
N MET A 298 -7.68 -15.63 1.20
CA MET A 298 -9.03 -15.55 1.74
C MET A 298 -9.94 -14.83 0.74
N THR A 299 -10.36 -13.61 1.05
CA THR A 299 -11.44 -12.90 0.36
C THR A 299 -10.95 -11.68 -0.40
N GLY A 300 -11.56 -11.38 -1.55
CA GLY A 300 -11.26 -10.16 -2.30
C GLY A 300 -11.57 -8.90 -1.51
N PHE A 301 -12.84 -8.70 -1.16
CA PHE A 301 -13.31 -7.56 -0.39
C PHE A 301 -13.90 -7.97 0.97
N ASP A 302 -13.37 -7.38 2.05
CA ASP A 302 -13.82 -7.61 3.41
C ASP A 302 -14.55 -6.39 3.99
N ASN A 303 -15.83 -6.58 4.29
CA ASN A 303 -16.71 -5.60 4.90
C ASN A 303 -17.16 -6.01 6.31
N THR A 304 -16.42 -6.88 7.02
CA THR A 304 -16.84 -7.42 8.33
C THR A 304 -16.53 -6.52 9.53
N LYS A 305 -15.71 -5.48 9.36
CA LYS A 305 -15.27 -4.60 10.47
C LYS A 305 -16.09 -3.32 10.59
N GLY A 306 -16.31 -2.87 11.83
CA GLY A 306 -17.12 -1.69 12.13
C GLY A 306 -18.62 -2.00 12.13
N ASN A 307 -19.43 -1.01 12.51
CA ASN A 307 -20.88 -1.13 12.47
C ASN A 307 -21.37 -0.92 11.02
N PRO A 308 -22.02 -1.92 10.38
CA PRO A 308 -22.47 -1.81 9.00
C PRO A 308 -23.46 -0.64 8.77
N LYS A 309 -24.21 -0.24 9.80
CA LYS A 309 -25.12 0.93 9.73
C LYS A 309 -24.40 2.28 9.74
N GLN A 310 -23.11 2.31 10.05
CA GLN A 310 -22.30 3.54 10.15
C GLN A 310 -21.27 3.68 9.03
N LYS A 311 -21.31 2.79 8.04
CA LYS A 311 -20.50 2.84 6.83
C LYS A 311 -21.36 2.59 5.60
N THR A 312 -20.91 3.05 4.45
CA THR A 312 -21.51 2.68 3.15
C THR A 312 -20.42 2.17 2.23
N THR A 313 -20.80 1.32 1.28
CA THR A 313 -19.88 0.78 0.28
C THR A 313 -20.61 0.73 -1.06
N GLN A 314 -20.05 1.43 -2.04
CA GLN A 314 -20.33 1.23 -3.46
C GLN A 314 -19.21 0.33 -3.98
N LEU A 315 -19.54 -0.90 -4.37
CA LEU A 315 -18.59 -1.88 -4.87
C LEU A 315 -18.97 -2.21 -6.30
N ASP A 316 -18.56 -1.39 -7.26
CA ASP A 316 -19.10 -1.47 -8.62
C ASP A 316 -17.99 -1.65 -9.65
N ASN A 317 -18.28 -2.31 -10.77
CA ASN A 317 -17.35 -2.40 -11.91
C ASN A 317 -15.97 -2.98 -11.52
N ASN A 318 -15.89 -4.07 -10.75
CA ASN A 318 -14.62 -4.72 -10.43
C ASN A 318 -14.50 -6.10 -11.08
N ILE A 319 -13.26 -6.52 -11.36
CA ILE A 319 -12.96 -7.88 -11.82
C ILE A 319 -12.50 -8.72 -10.63
N PHE A 320 -13.22 -9.79 -10.34
CA PHE A 320 -12.85 -10.78 -9.33
C PHE A 320 -12.43 -12.10 -9.99
N PHE A 321 -11.43 -12.78 -9.42
CA PHE A 321 -11.11 -14.14 -9.86
C PHE A 321 -10.25 -14.90 -8.87
N LEU A 322 -10.56 -16.18 -8.67
CA LEU A 322 -9.72 -17.12 -7.91
C LEU A 322 -9.27 -16.60 -6.53
N ASN A 323 -10.08 -15.75 -5.88
CA ASN A 323 -9.97 -15.54 -4.44
C ASN A 323 -10.37 -16.85 -3.77
N ARG A 324 -9.58 -17.34 -2.82
CA ARG A 324 -9.73 -18.72 -2.37
C ARG A 324 -11.01 -18.97 -1.58
N GLU A 325 -11.39 -18.05 -0.71
CA GLU A 325 -12.54 -18.23 0.17
C GLU A 325 -13.84 -17.64 -0.40
N SER A 326 -13.80 -16.35 -0.76
CA SER A 326 -14.92 -15.63 -1.37
C SER A 326 -14.43 -14.43 -2.16
N ASP A 327 -15.29 -13.81 -2.97
CA ASP A 327 -14.96 -12.52 -3.60
C ASP A 327 -15.34 -11.38 -2.67
N VAL A 328 -16.46 -11.52 -1.96
CA VAL A 328 -16.91 -10.59 -0.91
C VAL A 328 -17.22 -11.35 0.37
N GLN A 329 -16.87 -10.78 1.51
CA GLN A 329 -17.38 -11.19 2.80
C GLN A 329 -17.90 -9.99 3.58
N MET A 330 -19.02 -10.17 4.30
CA MET A 330 -19.62 -9.11 5.10
C MET A 330 -20.43 -9.64 6.27
N THR A 331 -20.66 -8.79 7.26
CA THR A 331 -21.48 -9.11 8.43
C THR A 331 -22.96 -9.01 8.05
N VAL A 332 -23.64 -10.14 7.98
CA VAL A 332 -25.10 -10.24 7.84
C VAL A 332 -25.62 -10.86 9.15
N SER A 333 -25.91 -9.99 10.12
CA SER A 333 -26.16 -10.40 11.51
C SER A 333 -27.20 -11.53 11.59
N PRO A 334 -26.93 -12.62 12.33
CA PRO A 334 -25.80 -12.84 13.25
C PRO A 334 -24.56 -13.50 12.62
N SER A 335 -24.51 -13.66 11.29
CA SER A 335 -23.51 -14.45 10.58
C SER A 335 -22.58 -13.59 9.71
N ILE A 336 -21.57 -14.24 9.11
CA ILE A 336 -20.73 -13.65 8.05
C ILE A 336 -21.14 -14.31 6.74
N ALA A 337 -21.64 -13.50 5.81
CA ALA A 337 -21.85 -13.92 4.43
C ALA A 337 -20.52 -13.95 3.69
N LYS A 338 -20.34 -14.95 2.83
CA LYS A 338 -19.17 -15.15 1.96
C LYS A 338 -19.70 -15.50 0.58
N VAL A 339 -19.50 -14.60 -0.38
CA VAL A 339 -20.24 -14.60 -1.64
C VAL A 339 -19.26 -14.50 -2.81
N ARG A 340 -19.63 -15.17 -3.91
CA ARG A 340 -18.92 -15.11 -5.21
C ARG A 340 -19.60 -14.10 -6.12
N VAL A 341 -18.85 -13.56 -7.07
CA VAL A 341 -19.34 -12.51 -7.97
C VAL A 341 -20.66 -12.86 -8.68
N ASP A 342 -20.86 -14.13 -9.04
CA ASP A 342 -22.10 -14.62 -9.68
C ASP A 342 -23.34 -14.62 -8.74
N SER A 343 -23.18 -14.27 -7.47
CA SER A 343 -24.25 -14.21 -6.46
C SER A 343 -24.26 -12.89 -5.68
N PHE A 344 -23.64 -11.83 -6.20
CA PHE A 344 -23.60 -10.54 -5.52
C PHE A 344 -24.97 -9.88 -5.35
N GLU A 345 -25.94 -10.21 -6.19
CA GLU A 345 -27.35 -9.76 -6.05
C GLU A 345 -27.95 -10.12 -4.67
N ASP A 346 -27.50 -11.21 -4.04
CA ASP A 346 -27.93 -11.62 -2.69
C ASP A 346 -27.49 -10.63 -1.58
N LEU A 347 -26.60 -9.69 -1.89
CA LEU A 347 -26.07 -8.69 -0.96
C LEU A 347 -26.74 -7.32 -1.12
N GLU A 348 -27.63 -7.14 -2.11
CA GLU A 348 -28.35 -5.90 -2.32
C GLU A 348 -29.25 -5.58 -1.10
N GLY A 349 -29.23 -4.31 -0.67
CA GLY A 349 -30.02 -3.84 0.47
C GLY A 349 -29.52 -4.28 1.85
N VAL A 350 -28.39 -5.00 1.93
CA VAL A 350 -27.74 -5.33 3.20
C VAL A 350 -27.06 -4.08 3.79
N ASP A 351 -27.21 -3.85 5.10
CA ASP A 351 -26.54 -2.76 5.81
C ASP A 351 -25.03 -2.73 5.48
N GLY A 352 -24.55 -1.56 5.03
CA GLY A 352 -23.14 -1.35 4.69
C GLY A 352 -22.77 -1.59 3.23
N ILE A 353 -23.72 -2.01 2.39
CA ILE A 353 -23.67 -1.98 0.92
C ILE A 353 -24.73 -0.99 0.41
N GLU A 354 -24.31 -0.09 -0.46
CA GLU A 354 -25.17 0.88 -1.13
C GLU A 354 -25.38 0.50 -2.60
N SER A 355 -24.33 0.01 -3.27
CA SER A 355 -24.36 -0.59 -4.61
C SER A 355 -23.35 -1.73 -4.73
N ILE A 356 -23.66 -2.71 -5.59
CA ILE A 356 -22.78 -3.85 -5.89
C ILE A 356 -22.89 -4.28 -7.37
N GLU A 357 -22.92 -3.31 -8.27
CA GLU A 357 -23.30 -3.45 -9.67
C GLU A 357 -22.11 -3.71 -10.61
N ASP A 358 -22.37 -4.34 -11.76
CA ASP A 358 -21.40 -4.50 -12.85
C ASP A 358 -20.05 -5.14 -12.46
N ASN A 359 -20.00 -5.86 -11.34
CA ASN A 359 -18.86 -6.67 -10.99
C ASN A 359 -18.87 -7.96 -11.81
N VAL A 360 -17.70 -8.37 -12.29
CA VAL A 360 -17.58 -9.51 -13.19
C VAL A 360 -16.51 -10.48 -12.72
N ASP A 361 -16.74 -11.76 -12.96
CA ASP A 361 -15.66 -12.73 -12.99
C ASP A 361 -14.73 -12.45 -14.18
N LEU A 362 -13.44 -12.74 -14.03
CA LEU A 362 -12.46 -12.69 -15.11
C LEU A 362 -12.90 -13.58 -16.28
N LYS A 363 -13.20 -12.96 -17.42
CA LYS A 363 -13.69 -13.67 -18.61
C LYS A 363 -12.58 -14.29 -19.45
N ASP A 364 -11.49 -13.54 -19.69
CA ASP A 364 -10.36 -14.01 -20.48
C ASP A 364 -9.06 -13.97 -19.65
N PRO A 365 -8.55 -15.12 -19.17
CA PRO A 365 -7.29 -15.16 -18.44
C PRO A 365 -6.06 -14.85 -19.30
N ALA A 366 -6.17 -14.82 -20.64
CA ALA A 366 -5.05 -14.55 -21.55
C ALA A 366 -4.49 -13.14 -21.37
N ILE A 367 -5.29 -12.21 -20.81
CA ILE A 367 -4.87 -10.85 -20.50
C ILE A 367 -3.66 -10.81 -19.55
N PHE A 368 -3.46 -11.86 -18.73
CA PHE A 368 -2.31 -11.96 -17.84
C PHE A 368 -1.09 -12.69 -18.44
N LYS A 369 -1.16 -13.12 -19.70
CA LYS A 369 -0.05 -13.82 -20.37
C LYS A 369 1.20 -12.95 -20.43
N GLY A 370 2.29 -13.44 -19.85
CA GLY A 370 3.55 -12.70 -19.75
C GLY A 370 3.55 -11.54 -18.72
N ARG A 371 2.44 -11.34 -18.01
CA ARG A 371 2.28 -10.29 -16.98
C ARG A 371 2.41 -10.85 -15.56
N ILE A 372 1.86 -12.04 -15.30
CA ILE A 372 2.03 -12.75 -14.03
C ILE A 372 3.21 -13.74 -14.11
N ASN A 373 4.02 -13.82 -13.05
CA ASN A 373 5.06 -14.84 -12.97
C ASN A 373 4.44 -16.25 -12.96
N THR A 374 4.69 -17.01 -14.02
CA THR A 374 4.06 -18.31 -14.24
C THR A 374 4.48 -19.36 -13.22
N LYS A 375 5.74 -19.33 -12.76
CA LYS A 375 6.22 -20.23 -11.69
C LYS A 375 5.49 -19.94 -10.38
N TYR A 376 5.35 -18.65 -10.05
CA TYR A 376 4.67 -18.21 -8.84
C TYR A 376 3.19 -18.59 -8.85
N LEU A 377 2.51 -18.28 -9.96
CA LEU A 377 1.11 -18.63 -10.15
C LEU A 377 0.90 -20.14 -10.08
N ASN A 378 1.74 -20.93 -10.75
CA ASN A 378 1.63 -22.38 -10.71
C ASN A 378 1.79 -22.91 -9.27
N ALA A 379 2.77 -22.42 -8.52
CA ALA A 379 2.96 -22.82 -7.13
C ALA A 379 1.75 -22.43 -6.25
N PHE A 380 1.24 -21.19 -6.42
CA PHE A 380 0.08 -20.70 -5.67
C PHE A 380 -1.18 -21.53 -5.94
N LEU A 381 -1.49 -21.80 -7.21
CA LEU A 381 -2.64 -22.61 -7.61
C LEU A 381 -2.45 -24.11 -7.33
N SER A 382 -1.22 -24.56 -7.06
CA SER A 382 -0.93 -25.95 -6.65
C SER A 382 -0.93 -26.12 -5.13
N MET A 383 -0.94 -25.02 -4.38
CA MET A 383 -0.79 -25.04 -2.93
C MET A 383 -1.94 -25.80 -2.26
N LYS A 384 -1.58 -26.75 -1.41
CA LYS A 384 -2.48 -27.69 -0.73
C LYS A 384 -2.76 -27.24 0.70
N TYR A 385 -3.96 -27.50 1.23
CA TYR A 385 -4.37 -27.07 2.57
C TYR A 385 -5.21 -28.14 3.28
N SER A 386 -5.15 -28.18 4.62
CA SER A 386 -5.72 -29.25 5.46
C SER A 386 -7.23 -29.12 5.71
N GLU A 387 -7.83 -27.97 5.44
CA GLU A 387 -9.28 -27.75 5.59
C GLU A 387 -9.93 -27.26 4.30
N SER A 388 -11.18 -27.64 4.08
CA SER A 388 -11.88 -27.50 2.79
C SER A 388 -12.26 -26.05 2.47
N THR A 389 -11.38 -25.33 1.77
CA THR A 389 -11.75 -24.26 0.83
C THR A 389 -11.16 -24.63 -0.54
N LYS A 390 -11.98 -25.22 -1.40
CA LYS A 390 -11.54 -25.61 -2.74
C LYS A 390 -11.60 -24.39 -3.64
N LEU A 391 -10.45 -23.96 -4.15
CA LEU A 391 -10.42 -23.14 -5.36
C LEU A 391 -11.23 -23.85 -6.44
N ASP A 392 -11.93 -23.09 -7.27
CA ASP A 392 -12.67 -23.63 -8.41
C ASP A 392 -11.68 -24.32 -9.37
N THR A 393 -11.72 -25.66 -9.42
CA THR A 393 -10.78 -26.47 -10.19
C THR A 393 -10.89 -26.20 -11.69
N ASP A 394 -12.10 -25.92 -12.19
CA ASP A 394 -12.34 -25.69 -13.61
C ASP A 394 -11.77 -24.32 -14.02
N LYS A 395 -12.04 -23.27 -13.24
CA LYS A 395 -11.43 -21.94 -13.45
C LYS A 395 -9.91 -21.97 -13.31
N CYS A 396 -9.40 -22.73 -12.33
CA CYS A 396 -7.96 -22.98 -12.20
C CYS A 396 -7.38 -23.62 -13.45
N ASN A 397 -8.00 -24.68 -13.96
CA ASN A 397 -7.52 -25.39 -15.16
C ASN A 397 -7.66 -24.54 -16.44
N ALA A 398 -8.69 -23.68 -16.55
CA ALA A 398 -8.83 -22.72 -17.63
C ALA A 398 -7.68 -21.69 -17.63
N LEU A 399 -7.41 -21.07 -16.48
CA LEU A 399 -6.27 -20.15 -16.32
C LEU A 399 -4.94 -20.85 -16.61
N ARG A 400 -4.76 -22.08 -16.12
CA ARG A 400 -3.57 -22.89 -16.37
C ARG A 400 -3.35 -23.15 -17.86
N SER A 401 -4.40 -23.61 -18.55
CA SER A 401 -4.35 -23.92 -19.98
C SER A 401 -3.88 -22.71 -20.79
N VAL A 402 -4.49 -21.54 -20.56
CA VAL A 402 -4.17 -20.31 -21.30
C VAL A 402 -2.75 -19.80 -21.02
N LEU A 403 -2.24 -20.04 -19.81
CA LEU A 403 -0.90 -19.65 -19.42
C LEU A 403 0.17 -20.73 -19.67
N GLY A 404 -0.20 -21.85 -20.30
CA GLY A 404 0.73 -22.95 -20.61
C GLY A 404 1.23 -23.70 -19.38
N LEU A 405 0.41 -23.77 -18.32
CA LEU A 405 0.71 -24.48 -17.07
C LEU A 405 0.12 -25.91 -17.09
N PRO A 406 0.76 -26.89 -16.43
CA PRO A 406 0.18 -28.22 -16.25
C PRO A 406 -1.18 -28.16 -15.56
N LEU A 407 -2.12 -28.99 -16.02
CA LEU A 407 -3.45 -29.16 -15.41
C LEU A 407 -3.34 -29.84 -14.04
N GLN A 408 -4.30 -29.56 -13.16
CA GLN A 408 -4.30 -30.07 -11.79
C GLN A 408 -4.96 -31.46 -11.67
N GLY A 409 -4.28 -32.40 -11.00
CA GLY A 409 -4.83 -33.69 -10.55
C GLY A 409 -5.17 -33.72 -9.04
N THR A 410 -5.73 -34.84 -8.55
CA THR A 410 -6.20 -35.02 -7.15
C THR A 410 -5.06 -34.87 -6.11
N ILE A 411 -5.37 -34.24 -4.98
CA ILE A 411 -4.41 -33.60 -4.04
C ILE A 411 -4.07 -34.50 -2.82
N THR A 412 -2.80 -34.52 -2.40
CA THR A 412 -2.30 -35.15 -1.13
C THR A 412 -1.23 -34.28 -0.40
N THR A 413 -1.20 -34.30 0.93
CA THR A 413 -0.84 -33.28 1.97
C THR A 413 0.61 -32.73 2.15
N THR A 414 0.76 -31.38 2.26
CA THR A 414 1.58 -30.50 3.16
C THR A 414 1.56 -29.04 2.61
N CYS A 415 1.91 -28.00 3.39
CA CYS A 415 1.93 -26.60 2.90
C CYS A 415 3.20 -26.35 2.06
N ASP A 416 3.07 -26.48 0.74
CA ASP A 416 4.17 -26.47 -0.23
C ASP A 416 4.67 -25.05 -0.59
N MET A 417 3.96 -23.99 -0.17
CA MET A 417 4.27 -22.58 -0.42
C MET A 417 3.64 -21.69 0.66
N TYR A 418 4.30 -20.62 1.08
CA TYR A 418 3.64 -19.56 1.86
C TYR A 418 4.43 -18.25 1.81
N ALA A 419 3.82 -17.22 1.21
CA ALA A 419 4.36 -15.87 1.08
C ALA A 419 5.83 -15.83 0.63
N ASN A 420 6.25 -16.80 -0.20
CA ASN A 420 7.58 -16.82 -0.82
C ASN A 420 7.79 -15.51 -1.59
N ARG A 421 9.04 -15.07 -1.74
CA ARG A 421 9.34 -13.79 -2.38
C ARG A 421 8.87 -13.78 -3.84
N TYR A 422 8.11 -12.76 -4.20
CA TYR A 422 7.68 -12.49 -5.57
C TYR A 422 8.69 -11.54 -6.24
N PRO A 423 9.11 -11.80 -7.50
CA PRO A 423 10.04 -10.91 -8.20
C PRO A 423 9.42 -9.53 -8.44
N GLN A 424 10.06 -8.48 -7.91
CA GLN A 424 9.58 -7.10 -8.06
C GLN A 424 9.36 -6.71 -9.53
N GLU A 425 10.29 -7.07 -10.41
CA GLU A 425 10.18 -6.78 -11.85
C GLU A 425 8.93 -7.40 -12.49
N ASP A 426 8.49 -8.56 -12.02
CA ASP A 426 7.25 -9.16 -12.51
C ASP A 426 6.01 -8.47 -11.94
N ALA A 427 6.10 -7.86 -10.76
CA ALA A 427 4.98 -7.11 -10.19
C ALA A 427 4.74 -5.83 -11.00
N LEU A 428 5.81 -5.17 -11.43
CA LEU A 428 5.73 -3.97 -12.29
C LEU A 428 5.04 -4.23 -13.63
N LYS A 429 5.07 -5.46 -14.15
CA LYS A 429 4.39 -5.83 -15.41
C LYS A 429 2.87 -5.78 -15.29
N LEU A 430 2.32 -5.72 -14.07
CA LEU A 430 0.87 -5.66 -13.83
C LEU A 430 0.27 -4.29 -14.15
N PHE A 431 1.09 -3.24 -14.27
CA PHE A 431 0.64 -1.96 -14.83
C PHE A 431 0.29 -2.11 -16.31
N GLY A 432 -0.89 -1.62 -16.69
CA GLY A 432 -1.42 -1.70 -18.04
C GLY A 432 -1.72 -3.13 -18.49
N ALA A 433 -1.94 -4.07 -17.55
CA ALA A 433 -2.26 -5.46 -17.90
C ALA A 433 -3.67 -5.58 -18.53
N VAL A 434 -4.63 -4.77 -18.08
CA VAL A 434 -6.00 -4.76 -18.57
C VAL A 434 -6.43 -3.31 -18.78
N THR A 435 -6.91 -2.98 -19.99
CA THR A 435 -7.40 -1.64 -20.28
C THR A 435 -8.64 -1.34 -19.44
N GLU A 436 -8.74 -0.11 -18.90
CA GLU A 436 -9.86 0.37 -18.06
C GLU A 436 -10.04 -0.35 -16.71
N TYR A 437 -9.26 -1.39 -16.39
CA TYR A 437 -9.38 -2.12 -15.12
C TYR A 437 -8.04 -2.42 -14.48
N GLY A 438 -7.98 -2.34 -13.16
CA GLY A 438 -6.76 -2.50 -12.40
C GLY A 438 -5.74 -1.40 -12.70
N ALA A 439 -4.49 -1.62 -12.30
CA ALA A 439 -3.44 -0.64 -12.46
C ALA A 439 -3.15 -0.37 -13.94
N GLN A 440 -3.33 0.87 -14.36
CA GLN A 440 -3.04 1.42 -15.69
C GLN A 440 -1.60 1.94 -15.77
N MET A 441 -1.07 2.07 -16.99
CA MET A 441 0.26 2.66 -17.19
C MET A 441 0.36 4.04 -16.51
N PRO A 442 1.33 4.25 -15.60
CA PRO A 442 1.53 5.55 -14.95
C PRO A 442 1.74 6.65 -15.99
N LYS A 443 1.11 7.81 -15.77
CA LYS A 443 1.25 8.99 -16.62
C LYS A 443 2.29 9.97 -16.06
#